data_AF-A0A3D6ER10-F1
#
_entry.id   AF-A0A3D6ER10-F1
#
_cell.length_a   1.000
_cell.length_b   1.000
_cell.length_c   1.000
_cell.angle_alpha   90.00
_cell.angle_beta   90.00
_cell.angle_gamma   90.00
#
_symmetry.space_group_name_H-M   'P 1'
#
loop_
_entity.id
_entity.type
_entity.pdbx_description
1 polymer ?
#
loop_
_entity_poly.entity_id
_entity_poly.type
_entity_poly.pdbx_seq_one_letter_code
_entity_poly.pdbx_strand_id
1 'polypeptide(L)'
;MVACEAGPQQYQFFLHEFKALNPKEKTYTFTLQVSAGKARNNIKDSKLAQQLLAVIAQSKRGSELMSLADYDFVLGKDLKLTVSKRASEEGA
;
A
#
# COMPACT_ATOMS: atom_id res chain seq x y z
N MET A 1 -18.81 12.14 -5.18
CA MET A 1 -17.35 12.27 -5.34
C MET A 1 -16.73 12.17 -3.96
N VAL A 2 -15.99 11.09 -3.66
CA VAL A 2 -15.29 10.96 -2.38
C VAL A 2 -14.09 11.91 -2.43
N ALA A 3 -14.09 12.91 -1.55
CA ALA A 3 -13.04 13.90 -1.41
C ALA A 3 -11.72 13.20 -1.06
N CYS A 4 -10.71 13.37 -1.90
CA CYS A 4 -9.33 13.06 -1.54
C CYS A 4 -8.82 14.28 -0.77
N GLU A 5 -9.08 14.33 0.53
CA GLU A 5 -8.45 15.31 1.40
C GLU A 5 -6.93 15.11 1.38
N ALA A 6 -6.19 16.21 1.34
CA ALA A 6 -4.78 16.33 0.99
C ALA A 6 -3.77 15.71 1.98
N GLY A 7 -4.12 14.61 2.64
CA GLY A 7 -3.32 13.95 3.68
C GLY A 7 -3.13 12.44 3.45
N PRO A 8 -2.26 11.80 4.27
CA PRO A 8 -2.06 10.36 4.21
C PRO A 8 -3.37 9.63 4.51
N GLN A 9 -3.77 8.74 3.60
CA GLN A 9 -5.01 7.97 3.71
C GLN A 9 -4.78 6.81 4.67
N GLN A 10 -5.73 6.58 5.58
CA GLN A 10 -5.66 5.49 6.55
C GLN A 10 -6.87 4.58 6.42
N TYR A 11 -6.62 3.28 6.32
CA TYR A 11 -7.64 2.23 6.27
C TYR A 11 -7.44 1.29 7.44
N GLN A 12 -8.45 1.17 8.30
CA GLN A 12 -8.45 0.24 9.40
C GLN A 12 -9.00 -1.11 8.93
N PHE A 13 -8.25 -2.17 9.16
CA PHE A 13 -8.71 -3.54 8.92
C PHE A 13 -8.97 -4.27 10.23
N PHE A 14 -9.69 -5.39 10.14
CA PHE A 14 -9.98 -6.24 11.28
C PHE A 14 -9.28 -7.60 11.19
N LEU A 15 -8.90 -8.13 12.35
CA LEU A 15 -8.22 -9.43 12.47
C LEU A 15 -9.00 -10.59 11.82
N HIS A 16 -10.33 -10.53 11.81
CA HIS A 16 -11.17 -11.60 11.24
C HIS A 16 -11.04 -11.68 9.72
N GLU A 17 -10.76 -10.57 9.03
CA GLU A 17 -10.53 -10.55 7.57
C GLU A 17 -9.22 -11.27 7.22
N PHE A 18 -8.17 -11.05 8.03
CA PHE A 18 -6.87 -11.67 7.80
C PHE A 18 -6.79 -13.14 8.24
N LYS A 19 -7.47 -13.51 9.33
CA LYS A 19 -7.52 -14.92 9.78
C LYS A 19 -8.14 -15.85 8.73
N ALA A 20 -9.12 -15.36 7.98
CA ALA A 20 -9.73 -16.10 6.87
C ALA A 20 -8.78 -16.27 5.68
N LEU A 21 -7.93 -15.28 5.42
CA LEU A 21 -6.97 -15.27 4.32
C LEU A 21 -5.74 -16.14 4.59
N ASN A 22 -5.17 -16.06 5.80
CA ASN A 22 -3.96 -16.80 6.16
C ASN A 22 -3.93 -17.13 7.66
N PRO A 23 -4.51 -18.26 8.09
CA PRO A 23 -4.60 -18.63 9.50
C PRO A 23 -3.24 -18.98 10.15
N LYS A 24 -2.17 -19.16 9.35
CA LYS A 24 -0.81 -19.48 9.82
C LYS A 24 0.06 -18.24 10.07
N GLU A 25 -0.33 -17.08 9.59
CA GLU A 25 0.46 -15.85 9.70
C GLU A 25 0.11 -15.15 11.03
N LYS A 26 1.12 -14.92 11.87
CA LYS A 26 0.93 -14.28 13.19
C LYS A 26 0.95 -12.75 13.12
N THR A 27 1.46 -12.19 12.03
CA THR A 27 1.65 -10.75 11.86
C THR A 27 1.57 -10.42 10.38
N TYR A 28 0.71 -9.47 10.02
CA TYR A 28 0.40 -9.11 8.63
C TYR A 28 1.09 -7.81 8.20
N THR A 29 2.17 -7.42 8.88
CA THR A 29 2.83 -6.13 8.63
C THR A 29 3.64 -6.14 7.35
N PHE A 30 3.55 -5.07 6.58
CA PHE A 30 4.43 -4.85 5.45
C PHE A 30 4.64 -3.37 5.16
N THR A 31 5.73 -3.09 4.46
CA THR A 31 5.97 -1.81 3.81
C THR A 31 6.09 -2.10 2.33
N LEU A 32 5.37 -1.34 1.50
CA LEU A 32 5.41 -1.42 0.05
C LEU A 32 5.65 -0.01 -0.46
N GLN A 33 6.80 0.18 -1.09
CA GLN A 33 7.17 1.44 -1.73
C GLN A 33 6.99 1.25 -3.22
N VAL A 34 6.14 2.07 -3.85
CA VAL A 34 5.89 1.96 -5.28
C VAL A 34 6.32 3.23 -5.99
N SER A 35 7.08 3.04 -7.05
CA SER A 35 7.57 4.10 -7.93
C SER A 35 7.46 3.63 -9.37
N ALA A 36 6.90 4.47 -10.24
CA ALA A 36 6.67 4.16 -11.65
C ALA A 36 5.99 2.79 -11.87
N GLY A 37 5.01 2.46 -11.03
CA GLY A 37 4.26 1.19 -11.08
C GLY A 37 5.03 -0.07 -10.66
N LYS A 38 6.24 0.07 -10.06
CA LYS A 38 7.04 -1.07 -9.58
C LYS A 38 7.39 -0.91 -8.11
N ALA A 39 7.50 -2.03 -7.40
CA ALA A 39 8.01 -2.02 -6.03
C ALA A 39 9.48 -1.60 -6.03
N ARG A 40 9.81 -0.61 -5.21
CA ARG A 40 11.18 -0.11 -4.99
C ARG A 40 11.90 -0.87 -3.86
N ASN A 41 11.14 -1.41 -2.92
CA ASN A 41 11.67 -2.15 -1.78
C ASN A 41 11.50 -3.67 -1.94
N ASN A 42 12.22 -4.45 -1.12
CA ASN A 42 12.08 -5.90 -1.12
C ASN A 42 10.75 -6.30 -0.47
N ILE A 43 9.81 -6.79 -1.29
CA ILE A 43 8.49 -7.29 -0.87
C ILE A 43 8.38 -8.82 -1.00
N LYS A 44 9.47 -9.53 -1.30
CA LYS A 44 9.45 -10.98 -1.54
C LYS A 44 8.97 -11.77 -0.32
N ASP A 45 9.26 -11.26 0.87
CA ASP A 45 8.92 -11.88 2.15
C ASP A 45 7.47 -11.62 2.58
N SER A 46 6.74 -10.72 1.90
CA SER A 46 5.34 -10.40 2.20
C SER A 46 4.41 -10.72 1.03
N LYS A 47 3.65 -11.79 1.18
CA LYS A 47 2.64 -12.20 0.20
C LYS A 47 1.53 -11.15 0.06
N LEU A 48 1.15 -10.50 1.15
CA LEU A 48 0.18 -9.40 1.18
C LEU A 48 0.64 -8.19 0.38
N ALA A 49 1.91 -7.78 0.52
CA ALA A 49 2.46 -6.68 -0.26
C ALA A 49 2.47 -6.98 -1.77
N GLN A 50 2.80 -8.21 -2.17
CA GLN A 50 2.76 -8.63 -3.57
C GLN A 50 1.34 -8.65 -4.13
N GLN A 51 0.37 -9.16 -3.37
CA GLN A 51 -1.03 -9.16 -3.78
C GLN A 51 -1.59 -7.74 -3.89
N LEU A 52 -1.26 -6.86 -2.94
CA LEU A 52 -1.66 -5.46 -3.01
C LEU A 52 -1.10 -4.79 -4.27
N LEU A 53 0.20 -4.96 -4.56
CA LEU A 53 0.81 -4.41 -5.77
C LEU A 53 0.11 -4.93 -7.04
N ALA A 54 -0.20 -6.24 -7.10
CA ALA A 54 -0.89 -6.83 -8.23
C ALA A 54 -2.31 -6.26 -8.42
N VAL A 55 -3.04 -6.02 -7.33
CA VAL A 55 -4.37 -5.38 -7.38
C VAL A 55 -4.27 -3.94 -7.85
N ILE A 56 -3.28 -3.19 -7.35
CA ILE A 56 -3.10 -1.79 -7.77
C ILE A 56 -2.70 -1.71 -9.24
N ALA A 57 -1.85 -2.62 -9.72
CA ALA A 57 -1.45 -2.71 -11.12
C ALA A 57 -2.63 -3.07 -12.06
N GLN A 58 -3.60 -3.85 -11.58
CA GLN A 58 -4.83 -4.16 -12.32
C GLN A 58 -5.81 -2.99 -12.36
N SER A 59 -5.71 -2.04 -11.43
CA SER A 59 -6.55 -0.85 -11.40
C SER A 59 -5.98 0.23 -12.31
N LYS A 60 -6.75 0.64 -13.33
CA LYS A 60 -6.37 1.72 -14.24
C LYS A 60 -6.00 3.02 -13.50
N ARG A 61 -6.77 3.38 -12.46
CA ARG A 61 -6.49 4.56 -11.64
C ARG A 61 -5.25 4.37 -10.77
N GLY A 62 -5.01 3.15 -10.28
CA GLY A 62 -3.85 2.82 -9.47
C GLY A 62 -2.54 2.95 -10.25
N SER A 63 -2.50 2.38 -11.45
CA SER A 63 -1.34 2.46 -12.34
C SER A 63 -1.07 3.88 -12.83
N GLU A 64 -2.11 4.66 -13.14
CA GLU A 64 -2.00 6.09 -13.48
C GLU A 64 -1.40 6.88 -12.32
N LEU A 65 -1.96 6.77 -11.10
CA LEU A 65 -1.45 7.49 -9.93
C LEU A 65 0.00 7.13 -9.60
N MET A 66 0.35 5.85 -9.63
CA MET A 66 1.72 5.37 -9.36
C MET A 66 2.74 5.71 -10.46
N SER A 67 2.27 6.08 -11.65
CA SER A 67 3.14 6.60 -12.71
C SER A 67 3.40 8.10 -12.53
N LEU A 68 2.49 8.81 -11.87
CA LEU A 68 2.58 10.25 -11.63
C LEU A 68 3.36 10.60 -10.35
N ALA A 69 3.36 9.71 -9.36
CA ALA A 69 4.05 9.94 -8.10
C ALA A 69 4.43 8.65 -7.39
N ASP A 70 5.38 8.78 -6.47
CA ASP A 70 5.78 7.71 -5.57
C ASP A 70 4.80 7.60 -4.40
N TYR A 71 4.51 6.38 -3.98
CA TYR A 71 3.62 6.10 -2.86
C TYR A 71 4.24 5.09 -1.89
N ASP A 72 4.05 5.35 -0.60
CA ASP A 72 4.42 4.47 0.50
C ASP A 72 3.14 3.89 1.12
N PHE A 73 3.04 2.56 1.11
CA PHE A 73 1.97 1.77 1.72
C PHE A 73 2.54 1.03 2.92
N VAL A 74 2.02 1.31 4.12
CA VAL A 74 2.52 0.72 5.36
C VAL A 74 1.35 0.10 6.12
N LEU A 75 1.40 -1.22 6.30
CA LEU A 75 0.47 -1.94 7.17
C LEU A 75 1.17 -2.21 8.52
N GLY A 76 0.70 -1.51 9.56
CA GLY A 76 1.20 -1.65 10.93
C GLY A 76 0.61 -2.86 11.66
N LYS A 77 1.16 -3.18 12.84
CA LYS A 77 0.67 -4.28 13.70
C LYS A 77 -0.77 -4.06 14.16
N ASP A 78 -1.19 -2.80 14.21
CA ASP A 78 -2.55 -2.38 14.52
C ASP A 78 -3.54 -2.62 13.38
N LEU A 79 -3.12 -3.31 12.32
CA LEU A 79 -3.89 -3.56 11.09
C LEU A 79 -4.40 -2.28 10.43
N LYS A 80 -3.68 -1.17 10.62
CA LYS A 80 -3.92 0.09 9.95
C LYS A 80 -3.00 0.20 8.74
N LEU A 81 -3.58 0.25 7.55
CA LEU A 81 -2.88 0.56 6.31
C LEU A 81 -2.84 2.07 6.13
N THR A 82 -1.64 2.62 6.12
CA THR A 82 -1.38 4.02 5.83
C THR A 82 -0.83 4.13 4.42
N VAL A 83 -1.45 4.99 3.60
CA VAL A 83 -1.03 5.29 2.23
C VAL A 83 -0.62 6.75 2.20
N SER A 84 0.65 6.99 1.93
CA SER A 84 1.21 8.33 1.85
C SER A 84 1.78 8.55 0.47
N LYS A 85 1.45 9.68 -0.16
CA LYS A 85 2.20 10.14 -1.33
C LYS A 85 3.60 10.50 -0.84
N ARG A 86 4.62 9.86 -1.38
CA ARG A 86 5.99 10.26 -1.12
C ARG A 86 6.21 11.55 -1.89
N ALA A 87 6.49 12.63 -1.18
CA ALA A 87 6.87 13.88 -1.83
C ALA A 87 8.12 13.56 -2.65
N SER A 88 7.98 13.55 -3.97
CA SER A 88 9.11 13.84 -4.83
C SER A 88 9.48 15.27 -4.46
N GLU A 89 10.70 15.48 -3.95
CA GLU A 89 11.22 16.84 -3.83
C GLU A 89 11.29 17.41 -5.26
N GLU A 90 10.22 18.08 -5.68
CA GLU A 90 10.35 19.16 -6.66
C GLU A 90 11.12 20.26 -5.94
N GLY A 91 12.33 20.48 -6.44
CA GLY A 91 13.31 21.39 -5.88
C GLY A 91 12.79 22.82 -5.72
N ALA A 92 13.46 23.49 -4.79
CA ALA A 92 13.42 24.93 -4.52
C ALA A 92 13.60 25.79 -5.78
#